data_AF-A0A1C0Y8H8-F1
#
_entry.id   AF-A0A1C0Y8H8-F1
#
_cell.length_a   1.000
_cell.length_b   1.000
_cell.length_c   1.000
_cell.angle_alpha   90.00
_cell.angle_beta   90.00
_cell.angle_gamma   90.00
#
_symmetry.space_group_name_H-M   'P 1'
#
loop_
_entity.id
_entity.type
_entity.pdbx_description
1 polymer ?
#
loop_
_entity_poly.entity_id
_entity_poly.type
_entity_poly.pdbx_seq_one_letter_code
_entity_poly.pdbx_strand_id
1 'polypeptide(L)' 'MMKRTRAYTRQQRQRAIRKKLDIIQRILHVERLPIVGKLSKGKVHCSCNVCRYEQRYRIPKAKEHALWQAHQQQLNE' A
#
# COMPACT_ATOMS: atom_id res chain seq x y z
N MET A 1 24.51 -12.44 -4.93
CA MET A 1 23.46 -11.47 -4.56
C MET A 1 23.00 -10.76 -5.84
N MET A 2 21.72 -10.84 -6.23
CA MET A 2 21.25 -10.12 -7.44
C MET A 2 21.54 -8.63 -7.29
N LYS A 3 22.26 -8.04 -8.27
CA LYS A 3 22.56 -6.61 -8.26
C LYS A 3 21.25 -5.84 -8.41
N ARG A 4 20.79 -5.23 -7.32
CA ARG A 4 19.60 -4.38 -7.32
C ARG A 4 19.86 -3.18 -8.23
N THR A 5 19.11 -3.07 -9.31
CA THR A 5 19.24 -1.96 -10.25
C THR A 5 18.71 -0.66 -9.64
N ARG A 6 19.13 0.50 -10.19
CA ARG A 6 18.54 1.80 -9.81
C ARG A 6 17.02 1.82 -9.99
N ALA A 7 16.52 1.15 -11.02
CA ALA A 7 15.09 0.99 -11.28
C ALA A 7 14.38 0.27 -10.12
N TYR A 8 14.96 -0.83 -9.63
CA TYR A 8 14.42 -1.55 -8.45
C TYR A 8 14.33 -0.64 -7.22
N THR A 9 15.40 0.11 -6.92
CA THR A 9 15.40 1.03 -5.77
C THR A 9 14.34 2.13 -5.91
N ARG A 10 14.16 2.68 -7.12
CA ARG A 10 13.08 3.66 -7.40
C ARG A 10 11.70 3.04 -7.17
N GLN A 11 11.47 1.81 -7.65
CA GLN A 11 10.21 1.11 -7.44
C GLN A 11 9.92 0.85 -5.95
N GLN A 12 10.92 0.42 -5.17
CA GLN A 12 10.76 0.22 -3.73
C GLN A 12 10.46 1.54 -3.00
N ARG A 13 11.13 2.64 -3.37
CA ARG A 13 10.83 3.98 -2.85
C ARG A 13 9.38 4.37 -3.16
N GLN A 14 8.93 4.17 -4.41
CA GLN A 14 7.57 4.49 -4.81
C GLN A 14 6.53 3.67 -4.04
N ARG A 15 6.81 2.39 -3.78
CA ARG A 15 5.94 1.52 -2.97
C ARG A 15 5.79 2.06 -1.53
N ALA A 16 6.88 2.50 -0.92
CA ALA A 16 6.84 3.07 0.43
C ALA A 16 6.07 4.39 0.49
N ILE A 17 6.25 5.26 -0.51
CA ILE A 17 5.49 6.50 -0.67
C ILE A 17 3.99 6.21 -0.80
N ARG A 18 3.60 5.33 -1.73
CA ARG A 18 2.19 4.98 -1.97
C ARG A 18 1.50 4.48 -0.70
N LYS A 19 2.15 3.57 0.04
CA LYS A 19 1.59 3.07 1.31
C LYS A 19 1.32 4.20 2.31
N LYS A 20 2.24 5.14 2.47
CA LYS A 20 2.05 6.25 3.42
C LYS A 20 0.99 7.24 2.95
N LEU A 21 0.90 7.45 1.64
CA LEU A 21 -0.10 8.31 1.05
C LEU A 21 -1.50 7.72 1.27
N ASP A 22 -1.67 6.41 1.08
CA ASP A 22 -2.93 5.70 1.35
C ASP A 22 -3.35 5.79 2.82
N ILE A 23 -2.40 5.60 3.76
CA ILE A 23 -2.66 5.79 5.20
C ILE A 23 -3.13 7.22 5.50
N ILE A 24 -2.45 8.22 4.94
CA ILE A 24 -2.80 9.64 5.14
C ILE A 24 -4.18 9.94 4.55
N GLN A 25 -4.46 9.48 3.33
CA GLN A 25 -5.77 9.67 2.69
C GLN A 25 -6.89 9.03 3.50
N ARG A 26 -6.69 7.83 4.04
CA ARG A 26 -7.70 7.11 4.83
C ARG A 26 -7.97 7.74 6.19
N ILE A 27 -6.96 8.33 6.83
CA ILE A 27 -7.06 8.83 8.22
C ILE A 27 -7.36 10.32 8.26
N LEU A 28 -6.69 11.10 7.42
CA LEU A 28 -6.76 12.56 7.43
C LEU A 28 -7.68 13.10 6.32
N HIS A 29 -8.20 12.24 5.44
CA HIS A 29 -9.02 12.64 4.29
C HIS A 29 -8.37 13.70 3.39
N VAL A 30 -7.03 13.72 3.36
CA VAL A 30 -6.26 14.64 2.53
C VAL A 30 -5.95 13.98 1.20
N GLU A 31 -6.53 14.48 0.11
CA GLU A 31 -6.36 13.90 -1.23
C GLU A 31 -4.94 14.07 -1.77
N ARG A 32 -4.28 15.20 -1.46
CA ARG A 32 -2.99 15.55 -2.07
C ARG A 32 -2.04 16.23 -1.09
N LEU A 33 -0.83 15.69 -1.01
CA LEU A 33 0.29 16.36 -0.35
C LEU A 33 1.03 17.27 -1.35
N PRO A 34 1.45 18.47 -0.94
CA PRO A 34 2.16 19.40 -1.82
C PRO A 34 3.49 18.83 -2.34
N ILE A 35 4.16 17.99 -1.54
CA ILE A 35 5.42 17.32 -1.93
C ILE A 35 5.36 15.85 -1.53
N VAL A 36 5.02 14.99 -2.49
CA VAL A 36 4.93 13.52 -2.31
C VAL A 36 6.26 12.91 -1.85
N GLY A 37 7.38 13.50 -2.27
CA GLY A 37 8.73 13.08 -1.88
C GLY A 37 8.99 13.05 -0.37
N LYS A 38 8.25 13.83 0.43
CA LYS A 38 8.33 13.80 1.91
C LYS A 38 8.04 12.41 2.49
N LEU A 39 7.24 11.61 1.78
CA LEU A 39 6.88 10.25 2.20
C LEU A 39 7.97 9.21 1.90
N SER A 40 9.08 9.55 1.24
CA SER A 40 10.12 8.56 0.93
C SER A 40 10.92 8.09 2.13
N LYS A 41 10.78 8.73 3.31
CA LYS A 41 11.62 8.48 4.48
C LYS A 41 11.36 7.10 5.08
N GLY A 42 12.25 6.13 4.84
CA GLY A 42 12.26 4.82 5.52
C GLY A 42 11.00 3.97 5.32
N LYS A 43 11.09 2.71 5.75
CA LYS A 43 9.93 1.83 5.87
C LYS A 43 9.17 2.17 7.15
N VAL A 44 7.86 1.99 7.12
CA VAL A 44 7.04 2.07 8.33
C VAL A 44 7.23 0.78 9.12
N HIS A 45 8.05 0.82 10.18
CA HIS A 45 8.26 -0.30 11.12
C HIS A 45 7.30 -0.30 12.30
N CYS A 46 6.54 0.79 12.46
CA CYS A 46 5.61 0.96 13.57
C CYS A 46 4.43 -0.01 13.46
N SER A 47 4.05 -0.60 14.59
CA SER A 47 2.90 -1.50 14.76
C SER A 47 1.62 -0.78 15.19
N CYS A 48 1.63 0.55 15.30
CA CYS A 48 0.47 1.32 15.76
C CYS A 48 -0.74 1.18 14.81
N ASN A 49 -1.91 1.55 15.34
CA ASN A 49 -3.19 1.45 14.64
C ASN A 49 -3.22 2.20 13.31
N VAL A 50 -2.49 3.32 13.23
CA VAL A 50 -2.34 4.14 12.02
C VAL A 50 -1.44 3.45 11.00
N CYS A 51 -0.28 2.94 11.43
CA CYS A 51 0.71 2.34 10.54
C CYS A 51 0.30 0.95 10.01
N ARG A 52 -0.55 0.25 10.77
CA ARG A 52 -1.17 -1.04 10.40
C ARG A 52 -2.66 -0.88 10.04
N TYR A 53 -3.10 0.30 9.60
CA TYR A 53 -4.49 0.62 9.32
C TYR A 53 -5.19 -0.46 8.47
N GLU A 54 -4.64 -0.81 7.31
CA GLU A 54 -5.18 -1.86 6.43
C GLU A 54 -5.38 -3.22 7.14
N GLN A 55 -4.38 -3.64 7.93
CA GLN A 55 -4.40 -4.93 8.62
C GLN A 55 -5.42 -4.92 9.76
N ARG A 56 -5.51 -3.80 10.48
CA ARG A 56 -6.38 -3.67 11.66
C ARG A 56 -7.85 -3.56 11.27
N TYR A 57 -8.15 -2.80 10.23
CA TYR A 57 -9.52 -2.60 9.73
C TYR A 57 -9.89 -3.60 8.62
N ARG A 58 -9.09 -4.65 8.41
CA ARG A 58 -9.31 -5.73 7.44
C ARG A 58 -9.71 -5.19 6.06
N ILE A 59 -8.98 -4.17 5.62
CA ILE A 59 -9.27 -3.51 4.35
C ILE A 59 -8.92 -4.50 3.24
N PRO A 60 -9.89 -4.88 2.39
CA PRO A 60 -9.66 -5.85 1.35
C PRO A 60 -8.56 -5.38 0.41
N LYS A 61 -7.57 -6.23 0.18
CA LYS A 61 -6.52 -5.94 -0.79
C LYS A 61 -7.01 -6.29 -2.19
N ALA A 62 -6.41 -5.66 -3.20
CA ALA A 62 -6.70 -5.98 -4.61
C ALA A 62 -6.59 -7.47 -4.92
N LYS A 63 -5.64 -8.18 -4.30
CA LYS A 63 -5.50 -9.64 -4.42
C LYS A 63 -6.71 -10.39 -3.86
N GLU A 64 -7.22 -9.96 -2.71
CA GLU A 64 -8.38 -10.59 -2.07
C GLU A 64 -9.64 -10.37 -2.92
N HIS A 65 -9.83 -9.16 -3.46
CA HIS A 65 -10.90 -8.88 -4.42
C HIS A 65 -10.81 -9.77 -5.67
N ALA A 66 -9.62 -9.92 -6.26
CA ALA A 66 -9.43 -10.76 -7.44
C ALA A 66 -9.76 -12.24 -7.15
N LEU A 67 -9.37 -12.75 -5.97
CA LEU A 67 -9.71 -14.11 -5.53
C LEU A 67 -11.22 -14.26 -5.33
N TRP A 68 -11.88 -13.27 -4.72
CA TRP A 68 -13.33 -13.26 -4.55
C TRP A 68 -14.07 -13.28 -5.89
N GLN A 69 -13.64 -12.48 -6.86
CA GLN A 69 -14.23 -12.46 -8.20
C GLN A 69 -14.06 -13.80 -8.93
N ALA A 70 -12.87 -14.40 -8.87
CA ALA A 70 -12.63 -15.71 -9.45
C ALA A 70 -13.52 -16.80 -8.83
N HIS A 71 -13.70 -16.77 -7.51
CA HIS A 71 -14.59 -17.69 -6.81
C HIS A 71 -16.06 -17.49 -7.21
N GLN A 72 -16.51 -16.24 -7.38
CA GLN A 72 -17.88 -15.96 -7.85
C GLN A 72 -18.13 -16.47 -9.27
N GLN A 73 -17.13 -16.38 -10.15
CA GLN A 73 -17.21 -16.93 -11.50
C GLN A 73 -17.39 -18.45 -11.46
N GLN A 74 -16.64 -19.16 -10.61
CA GLN A 74 -16.77 -20.62 -10.45
C GLN A 74 -18.13 -21.07 -9.91
N LEU A 75 -18.79 -20.26 -9.08
CA LEU A 75 -20.13 -20.59 -8.55
C LEU A 75 -21.24 -20.35 -9.58
N ASN A 76 -20.99 -19.53 -10.59
CA ASN A 76 -21.95 -19.17 -11.62
C ASN A 76 -21.82 -20.05 -12.88
N GLU A 77 -20.77 -20.89 -12.95
CA GLU A 77 -20.55 -21.95 -13.94
C GLU A 77 -21.15 -23.28 -13.47
#